data_AF-A0A7J8R3M3-F1
#
_entry.id   AF-A0A7J8R3M3-F1
#
_cell.length_a   1.000
_cell.length_b   1.000
_cell.length_c   1.000
_cell.angle_alpha   90.00
_cell.angle_beta   90.00
_cell.angle_gamma   90.00
#
_symmetry.space_group_name_H-M   'P 1'
#
loop_
_entity.id
_entity.type
_entity.pdbx_description
1 polymer ?
#
loop_
_entity_poly.entity_id
_entity_poly.type
_entity_poly.pdbx_seq_one_letter_code
_entity_poly.pdbx_strand_id
1 'polypeptide(L)'
;MDDSAILDEEFLEEIKIEVGVFLTHCGWNSTVETISGGVPVISWPFFADQQTNYRYACTHWGIGMEVDHDVKRENIEFLVKEI
;
A
#
# COMPACT_ATOMS: atom_id res chain seq x y z
N MET A 1 -36.95 -13.61 21.78
CA MET A 1 -35.78 -14.36 21.27
C MET A 1 -35.53 -13.84 19.88
N ASP A 2 -34.84 -12.71 19.84
CA ASP A 2 -34.18 -12.13 18.68
C ASP A 2 -33.23 -11.09 19.26
N ASP A 3 -32.05 -11.56 19.64
CA ASP A 3 -30.88 -10.73 19.91
C ASP A 3 -29.99 -10.80 18.66
N SER A 4 -30.53 -10.51 17.47
CA SER A 4 -29.66 -10.23 16.32
C SER A 4 -28.95 -8.92 16.60
N ALA A 5 -27.79 -9.04 17.25
CA ALA A 5 -26.84 -7.98 17.46
C ALA A 5 -26.62 -7.30 16.11
N ILE A 6 -27.19 -6.11 15.97
CA ILE A 6 -26.63 -5.09 15.10
C ILE A 6 -25.26 -4.84 15.73
N LEU A 7 -24.24 -5.53 15.23
CA LEU A 7 -22.87 -5.04 15.34
C LEU A 7 -22.91 -3.73 14.55
N ASP A 8 -23.05 -2.64 15.29
CA ASP A 8 -23.01 -1.29 14.78
C ASP A 8 -21.73 -1.12 13.95
N GLU A 9 -21.84 -0.47 12.79
CA GLU A 9 -20.66 -0.18 11.95
C GLU A 9 -19.58 0.55 12.74
N GLU A 10 -19.96 1.29 13.79
CA GLU A 10 -19.08 1.94 14.76
C GLU A 10 -18.16 0.95 15.51
N PHE A 11 -18.67 -0.20 15.95
CA PHE A 11 -17.86 -1.25 16.58
C PHE A 11 -16.99 -1.99 15.56
N LEU A 12 -17.42 -2.08 14.30
CA LEU A 12 -16.60 -2.63 13.21
C LEU A 12 -15.47 -1.67 12.80
N GLU A 13 -15.66 -0.35 12.89
CA GLU A 13 -14.59 0.64 12.75
C GLU A 13 -13.58 0.56 13.90
N GLU A 14 -14.02 0.33 15.14
CA GLU A 14 -13.13 0.20 16.31
C GLU A 14 -12.18 -1.01 16.23
N ILE A 15 -12.52 -2.08 15.47
CA ILE A 15 -11.74 -3.34 15.41
C ILE A 15 -11.17 -3.58 13.99
N LYS A 16 -11.19 -2.58 13.11
CA LYS A 16 -10.73 -2.75 11.73
C LYS A 16 -9.20 -2.92 11.68
N ILE A 17 -8.73 -4.16 11.55
CA ILE A 17 -7.34 -4.46 11.24
C ILE A 17 -7.17 -4.35 9.72
N GLU A 18 -6.59 -3.25 9.26
CA GLU A 18 -6.34 -2.99 7.84
C GLU A 18 -4.85 -3.03 7.48
N VAL A 19 -4.57 -3.25 6.20
CA VAL A 19 -3.22 -3.13 5.65
C VAL A 19 -2.95 -1.66 5.37
N GLY A 20 -2.05 -1.04 6.14
CA GLY A 20 -1.71 0.39 6.00
C GLY A 20 -0.79 0.71 4.82
N VAL A 21 0.05 -0.23 4.37
CA VAL A 21 0.98 -0.02 3.25
C VAL A 21 1.39 -1.34 2.61
N PHE A 22 1.68 -1.32 1.31
CA PHE A 22 2.20 -2.49 0.58
C PHE A 22 3.57 -2.21 -0.04
N LEU A 23 4.60 -2.91 0.44
CA LEU A 23 5.92 -2.92 -0.20
C LEU A 23 5.90 -3.87 -1.41
N THR A 24 6.12 -3.34 -2.61
CA THR A 24 6.01 -4.12 -3.85
C THR A 24 7.05 -3.73 -4.88
N HIS A 25 7.41 -4.69 -5.73
CA HIS A 25 8.19 -4.46 -6.94
C HIS A 25 7.43 -3.77 -8.08
N CYS A 26 6.15 -3.42 -7.88
CA CYS A 26 5.31 -2.73 -8.87
C CYS A 26 5.02 -3.56 -10.14
N GLY A 27 4.93 -4.89 -10.05
CA GLY A 27 4.38 -5.70 -11.14
C GLY A 27 2.90 -5.38 -11.40
N TRP A 28 2.46 -5.48 -12.65
CA TRP A 28 1.15 -4.99 -13.09
C TRP A 28 -0.04 -5.49 -12.25
N ASN A 29 -0.08 -6.79 -11.91
CA ASN A 29 -1.17 -7.35 -11.11
C ASN A 29 -1.25 -6.68 -9.73
N SER A 30 -0.11 -6.57 -9.03
CA SER A 30 -0.03 -5.92 -7.73
C SER A 30 -0.37 -4.43 -7.79
N THR A 31 0.00 -3.75 -8.88
CA THR A 31 -0.40 -2.36 -9.12
C THR A 31 -1.92 -2.23 -9.20
N VAL A 32 -2.60 -3.11 -9.95
CA VAL A 32 -4.06 -3.10 -10.05
C VAL A 32 -4.74 -3.42 -8.72
N GLU A 33 -4.21 -4.38 -7.96
CA GLU A 33 -4.72 -4.73 -6.62
C GLU A 33 -4.62 -3.54 -5.66
N THR A 34 -3.48 -2.84 -5.64
CA THR A 34 -3.27 -1.62 -4.85
C THR A 34 -4.24 -0.51 -5.21
N ILE A 35 -4.41 -0.23 -6.51
CA ILE A 35 -5.33 0.82 -6.96
C ILE A 35 -6.77 0.49 -6.55
N SER A 36 -7.15 -0.78 -6.67
CA SER A 36 -8.49 -1.24 -6.31
C SER A 36 -8.74 -1.24 -4.80
N GLY A 37 -7.70 -1.55 -4.01
CA GLY A 37 -7.77 -1.62 -2.55
C GLY A 37 -7.54 -0.28 -1.85
N GLY A 38 -7.08 0.76 -2.56
CA GLY A 38 -6.78 2.06 -1.96
C GLY A 38 -5.59 2.04 -0.98
N VAL A 39 -4.68 1.07 -1.13
CA VAL A 39 -3.52 0.90 -0.23
C VAL A 39 -2.30 1.61 -0.82
N PRO A 40 -1.63 2.53 -0.11
CA PRO A 40 -0.41 3.16 -0.61
C PRO A 40 0.72 2.13 -0.75
N VAL A 41 1.64 2.38 -1.68
CA VAL A 41 2.75 1.47 -1.98
C VAL A 41 4.11 2.07 -1.69
N ILE A 42 4.99 1.26 -1.11
CA ILE A 42 6.43 1.50 -1.15
C ILE A 42 6.97 0.70 -2.35
N SER A 43 7.57 1.39 -3.30
CA SER A 43 7.90 0.88 -4.62
C SER A 43 9.37 0.49 -4.72
N TRP A 44 9.64 -0.77 -5.05
CA TRP A 44 11.01 -1.30 -5.21
C TRP A 44 11.17 -2.11 -6.50
N PRO A 45 11.19 -1.45 -7.68
CA PRO A 45 11.16 -2.11 -8.98
C PRO A 45 12.49 -2.79 -9.35
N PHE A 46 12.42 -3.86 -10.14
CA PHE A 46 13.59 -4.62 -10.61
C PHE A 46 13.68 -4.71 -12.14
N PHE A 47 12.63 -5.11 -12.86
CA PHE A 47 12.69 -5.37 -14.31
C PHE A 47 11.35 -5.25 -15.05
N ALA A 48 11.41 -5.33 -16.38
CA ALA A 48 10.25 -5.28 -17.29
C ALA A 48 9.44 -3.98 -17.14
N ASP A 49 8.15 -4.09 -16.83
CA ASP A 49 7.20 -2.98 -16.71
C ASP A 49 7.24 -2.30 -15.34
N GLN A 50 7.93 -2.89 -14.37
CA GLN A 50 7.97 -2.44 -12.97
C GLN A 50 8.44 -0.99 -12.85
N GLN A 51 9.45 -0.57 -13.61
CA GLN A 51 9.96 0.80 -13.62
C GLN A 51 8.91 1.80 -14.14
N THR A 52 8.08 1.37 -15.09
CA THR A 52 7.01 2.23 -15.62
C THR A 52 5.90 2.34 -14.59
N ASN A 53 5.47 1.21 -14.02
CA ASN A 53 4.40 1.17 -13.03
C ASN A 53 4.75 1.98 -11.76
N TYR A 54 5.98 1.84 -11.24
CA TYR A 54 6.45 2.63 -10.10
C TYR A 54 6.39 4.13 -10.42
N ARG A 55 6.87 4.53 -11.61
CA ARG A 55 6.88 5.94 -12.01
C ARG A 55 5.46 6.51 -12.02
N TYR A 56 4.50 5.79 -12.58
CA TYR A 56 3.10 6.20 -12.55
C TYR A 56 2.53 6.27 -11.12
N ALA A 57 2.82 5.27 -10.27
CA ALA A 57 2.38 5.27 -8.88
C ALA A 57 2.89 6.50 -8.11
N CYS A 58 4.16 6.85 -8.26
CA CYS A 58 4.78 7.97 -7.57
C CYS A 58 4.43 9.35 -8.16
N THR A 59 4.35 9.49 -9.48
CA THR A 59 4.25 10.82 -10.12
C THR A 59 2.91 11.17 -10.74
N HIS A 60 2.04 10.19 -10.97
CA HIS A 60 0.75 10.41 -11.63
C HIS A 60 -0.45 10.04 -10.77
N TRP A 61 -0.39 8.89 -10.10
CA TRP A 61 -1.50 8.43 -9.25
C TRP A 61 -1.38 8.93 -7.82
N GLY A 62 -0.18 9.30 -7.37
CA GLY A 62 0.04 9.83 -6.02
C GLY A 62 -0.17 8.79 -4.93
N ILE A 63 0.05 7.51 -5.25
CA ILE A 63 -0.15 6.38 -4.33
C ILE A 63 1.16 5.71 -3.93
N GLY A 64 2.31 6.17 -4.45
CA GLY A 64 3.59 5.48 -4.31
C GLY A 64 4.70 6.32 -3.71
N MET A 65 5.49 5.69 -2.84
CA MET A 65 6.80 6.16 -2.37
C MET A 65 7.91 5.30 -3.00
N GLU A 66 9.11 5.85 -3.19
CA GLU A 66 10.23 5.15 -3.84
C GLU A 66 11.25 4.63 -2.82
N VAL A 67 11.71 3.39 -3.01
CA VAL A 67 12.88 2.86 -2.32
C VAL A 67 14.15 3.36 -3.01
N ASP A 68 15.06 3.93 -2.22
CA ASP A 68 16.39 4.38 -2.69
C ASP A 68 17.14 3.22 -3.40
N HIS A 69 17.89 3.57 -4.44
CA HIS A 69 18.79 2.66 -5.15
C HIS A 69 19.82 1.99 -4.22
N ASP A 70 20.33 2.71 -3.21
CA ASP A 70 21.18 2.17 -2.15
C ASP A 70 20.32 1.79 -0.94
N VAL A 71 19.72 0.59 -1.01
CA VAL A 71 18.73 0.13 -0.03
C VAL A 71 19.35 -0.04 1.35
N LYS A 72 18.87 0.76 2.31
CA LYS A 72 19.25 0.71 3.72
C LYS A 72 18.03 0.50 4.61
N ARG A 73 18.22 -0.22 5.71
CA ARG A 73 17.14 -0.52 6.67
C ARG A 73 16.53 0.77 7.23
N GLU A 74 17.36 1.77 7.50
CA GLU A 74 16.96 3.05 8.07
C GLU A 74 16.05 3.83 7.11
N ASN A 75 16.33 3.74 5.80
CA ASN A 75 15.50 4.38 4.77
C ASN A 75 14.13 3.69 4.68
N ILE A 76 14.10 2.35 4.71
CA ILE A 76 12.83 1.61 4.72
C ILE A 76 12.02 1.90 5.98
N GLU A 77 12.68 1.95 7.14
CA GLU A 77 12.03 2.29 8.41
C GLU A 77 11.41 3.69 8.38
N PHE A 78 12.10 4.66 7.78
CA PHE A 78 11.56 6.00 7.57
C PHE A 78 10.31 5.98 6.68
N LEU A 79 10.37 5.32 5.52
CA LEU A 79 9.24 5.23 4.58
C LEU A 79 8.01 4.58 5.22
N VAL A 80 8.20 3.51 6.00
CA VAL A 80 7.09 2.84 6.71
C VAL A 80 6.46 3.74 7.77
N LYS A 81 7.23 4.63 8.39
CA LYS A 81 6.76 5.58 9.42
C LYS A 81 6.15 6.87 8.86
N GLU A 82 6.37 7.16 7.58
CA GLU A 82 5.82 8.35 6.91
C GLU A 82 4.37 8.14 6.42
N ILE A 83 3.96 6.88 6.25
CA ILE A 83 2.58 6.47 5.98
C ILE A 83 1.68 6.82 7.17
#